data_AF-A0A9J7L0H3-F1
#
_entry.id   AF-A0A9J7L0H3-F1
#
_cell.length_a   1.000
_cell.length_b   1.000
_cell.length_c   1.000
_cell.angle_alpha   90.00
_cell.angle_beta   90.00
_cell.angle_gamma   90.00
#
_symmetry.space_group_name_H-M   'P 1'
#
loop_
_entity.id
_entity.type
_entity.pdbx_description
1 polymer ?
#
loop_
_entity_poly.entity_id
_entity_poly.type
_entity_poly.pdbx_seq_one_letter_code
_entity_poly.pdbx_strand_id
1 'polypeptide(L)'
;MGITRKTGRRHRKTTMWRGALLFNVLMFVHVSSTGETDTCGLSAFTHVPQRDCSGSDITRHAGVSLQFCAEACCGDPSCLSFQYNTVSTCYLKSKLCSAGEKTHSSMGNMYDRTVSECTYWTPWFNRDDPSGSQDNESLSNLRRNYPGEICSDPSAIQARVSGTHVDASETGQRFQSYDTTAGFVCRNSGQSNGSCLDYEVRFCCEPALPPLISSFYRI
;
A
#
# COMPACT_ATOMS: atom_id res chain seq x y z
N MET A 1 43.16 41.87 2.59
CA MET A 1 44.49 41.76 3.22
C MET A 1 44.31 41.63 4.73
N GLY A 2 45.18 40.84 5.40
CA GLY A 2 45.07 40.27 6.76
C GLY A 2 44.68 41.22 7.89
N ILE A 3 44.33 40.75 9.09
CA ILE A 3 45.17 39.90 9.97
C ILE A 3 44.28 39.14 10.96
N THR A 4 44.50 37.84 11.11
CA THR A 4 43.83 36.91 12.05
C THR A 4 44.39 37.02 13.48
N ARG A 5 43.50 36.97 14.47
CA ARG A 5 43.81 36.98 15.92
C ARG A 5 44.26 35.59 16.41
N LYS A 6 45.34 35.55 17.19
CA LYS A 6 45.95 34.37 17.80
C LYS A 6 45.01 33.68 18.82
N THR A 7 44.83 32.38 18.66
CA THR A 7 44.14 31.48 19.61
C THR A 7 45.11 30.98 20.68
N GLY A 8 44.65 30.93 21.93
CA GLY A 8 45.38 30.36 23.06
C GLY A 8 45.25 28.84 23.12
N ARG A 9 46.32 28.14 23.50
CA ARG A 9 46.30 26.72 23.84
C ARG A 9 47.25 26.45 25.00
N ARG A 10 46.68 26.14 26.17
CA ARG A 10 47.42 25.75 27.38
C ARG A 10 47.46 24.22 27.43
N HIS A 11 48.66 23.65 27.36
CA HIS A 11 48.93 22.23 27.59
C HIS A 11 48.85 21.88 29.08
N ARG A 12 48.28 20.71 29.38
CA ARG A 12 48.57 19.75 30.48
C ARG A 12 47.42 18.72 30.46
N LYS A 13 47.57 17.42 30.68
CA LYS A 13 48.69 16.51 30.91
C LYS A 13 48.11 15.11 30.67
N THR A 14 48.87 14.28 29.98
CA THR A 14 48.66 12.84 29.81
C THR A 14 48.63 12.12 31.16
N THR A 15 47.62 11.29 31.41
CA THR A 15 47.76 10.14 32.33
C THR A 15 47.05 8.95 31.72
N MET A 16 47.86 7.95 31.41
CA MET A 16 47.54 6.66 30.83
C MET A 16 47.08 5.73 31.96
N TRP A 17 45.89 5.16 31.86
CA TRP A 17 45.46 4.03 32.68
C TRP A 17 45.27 2.82 31.77
N ARG A 18 46.14 1.82 31.97
CA ARG A 18 45.99 0.46 31.45
C ARG A 18 45.05 -0.31 32.37
N GLY A 19 44.06 -0.99 31.81
CA GLY A 19 43.14 -1.86 32.57
C GLY A 19 42.29 -2.76 31.69
N ALA A 20 42.79 -3.97 31.44
CA ALA A 20 42.13 -5.26 31.24
C ALA A 20 40.71 -5.34 30.63
N LEU A 21 40.68 -5.95 29.44
CA LEU A 21 39.78 -7.02 28.97
C LEU A 21 38.58 -7.37 29.86
N LEU A 22 37.39 -7.00 29.38
CA LEU A 22 36.19 -7.86 29.37
C LEU A 22 35.42 -7.54 28.07
N PHE A 23 35.56 -8.39 27.06
CA PHE A 23 34.65 -8.39 25.91
C PHE A 23 33.28 -8.87 26.40
N ASN A 24 32.46 -7.94 26.88
CA ASN A 24 31.02 -8.18 26.95
C ASN A 24 30.52 -8.23 25.50
N VAL A 25 30.43 -9.44 24.95
CA VAL A 25 29.59 -9.71 23.79
C VAL A 25 28.16 -9.55 24.29
N LEU A 26 27.69 -8.30 24.35
CA LEU A 26 26.27 -8.02 24.41
C LEU A 26 25.73 -8.55 23.08
N MET A 27 25.17 -9.75 23.11
CA MET A 27 24.30 -10.24 22.06
C MET A 27 23.18 -9.20 21.95
N PHE A 28 23.33 -8.25 21.01
CA PHE A 28 22.20 -7.54 20.47
C PHE A 28 21.36 -8.60 19.79
N VAL A 29 20.41 -9.17 20.53
CA VAL A 29 19.25 -9.78 19.91
C VAL A 29 18.59 -8.61 19.18
N HIS A 30 18.87 -8.48 17.88
CA HIS A 30 17.96 -7.79 16.99
C HIS A 30 16.69 -8.62 17.02
N VAL A 31 15.82 -8.32 18.00
CA VAL A 31 14.41 -8.55 17.83
C VAL A 31 14.02 -7.61 16.70
N SER A 32 14.13 -8.12 15.47
CA SER A 32 13.30 -7.65 14.37
C SER A 32 11.88 -8.04 14.72
N SER A 33 11.27 -7.28 15.63
CA SER A 33 9.83 -7.18 15.68
C SER A 33 9.46 -6.37 14.45
N THR A 34 9.37 -7.07 13.31
CA THR A 34 8.41 -6.65 12.31
C THR A 34 7.08 -6.65 13.03
N GLY A 35 6.55 -5.45 13.29
CA GLY A 35 5.14 -5.32 13.61
C GLY A 35 4.40 -5.92 12.42
N GLU A 36 3.91 -7.14 12.61
CA GLU A 36 3.14 -7.88 11.63
C GLU A 36 1.74 -7.24 11.59
N THR A 37 1.65 -6.10 10.92
CA THR A 37 0.45 -5.75 10.16
C THR A 37 0.59 -6.41 8.79
N ASP A 38 0.65 -7.75 8.75
CA ASP A 38 0.66 -8.45 7.47
C ASP A 38 -0.77 -8.42 6.91
N THR A 39 -1.07 -7.34 6.20
CA THR A 39 -2.28 -7.17 5.40
C THR A 39 -2.30 -8.08 4.16
N CYS A 40 -1.24 -8.87 3.93
CA CYS A 40 -1.12 -9.72 2.77
C CYS A 40 -0.53 -11.09 3.12
N GLY A 41 -1.34 -12.13 2.89
CA GLY A 41 -1.07 -13.54 3.17
C GLY A 41 -2.23 -14.38 2.63
N LEU A 42 -2.35 -15.67 2.98
CA LEU A 42 -3.46 -16.49 2.46
C LEU A 42 -4.87 -15.94 2.77
N SER A 43 -5.02 -15.16 3.85
CA SER A 43 -6.26 -14.46 4.21
C SER A 43 -6.68 -13.40 3.19
N ALA A 44 -5.76 -12.87 2.38
CA ALA A 44 -6.03 -11.87 1.35
C ALA A 44 -6.54 -12.49 0.04
N PHE A 45 -6.85 -13.79 0.02
CA PHE A 45 -7.30 -14.50 -1.18
C PHE A 45 -8.53 -15.35 -0.92
N THR A 46 -9.50 -15.25 -1.83
CA THR A 46 -10.67 -16.13 -1.88
C THR A 46 -10.28 -17.42 -2.59
N HIS A 47 -10.39 -18.54 -1.88
CA HIS A 47 -10.16 -19.87 -2.45
C HIS A 47 -11.33 -20.30 -3.33
N VAL A 48 -11.03 -20.61 -4.59
CA VAL A 48 -11.98 -21.10 -5.59
C VAL A 48 -11.50 -22.49 -6.07
N PRO A 49 -12.10 -23.57 -5.52
CA PRO A 49 -11.58 -24.92 -5.72
C PRO A 49 -11.83 -25.45 -7.15
N GLN A 50 -10.93 -26.31 -7.61
CA GLN A 50 -11.02 -27.02 -8.90
C GLN A 50 -11.20 -26.10 -10.11
N ARG A 51 -10.54 -24.96 -10.07
CA ARG A 51 -10.59 -23.95 -11.13
C ARG A 51 -9.21 -23.59 -11.64
N ASP A 52 -9.20 -23.15 -12.88
CA ASP A 52 -8.08 -22.46 -13.50
C ASP A 52 -8.59 -21.20 -14.22
N CYS A 53 -7.71 -20.21 -14.30
CA CYS A 53 -7.90 -19.00 -15.10
C CYS A 53 -6.81 -19.07 -16.17
N SER A 54 -7.12 -19.53 -17.38
CA SER A 54 -6.05 -19.82 -18.34
C SER A 54 -5.33 -18.55 -18.83
N GLY A 55 -4.01 -18.61 -18.95
CA GLY A 55 -3.16 -17.48 -19.36
C GLY A 55 -2.93 -16.43 -18.27
N SER A 56 -2.37 -15.28 -18.65
CA SER A 56 -1.97 -14.17 -17.74
C SER A 56 -0.97 -14.58 -16.65
N ASP A 57 -0.15 -15.60 -16.91
CA ASP A 57 0.87 -16.06 -15.97
C ASP A 57 2.04 -15.06 -15.92
N ILE A 58 2.35 -14.60 -14.71
CA ILE A 58 3.51 -13.75 -14.43
C ILE A 58 4.73 -14.64 -14.21
N THR A 59 4.65 -15.50 -13.20
CA THR A 59 5.75 -16.38 -12.77
C THR A 59 5.21 -17.72 -12.32
N ARG A 60 5.99 -18.78 -12.57
CA ARG A 60 5.74 -20.15 -12.11
C ARG A 60 6.77 -20.56 -11.05
N HIS A 61 6.30 -21.04 -9.90
CA HIS A 61 7.13 -21.62 -8.85
C HIS A 61 6.74 -23.08 -8.63
N ALA A 62 7.72 -23.99 -8.64
CA ALA A 62 7.49 -25.42 -8.45
C ALA A 62 8.07 -25.89 -7.11
N GLY A 63 7.36 -26.79 -6.42
CA GLY A 63 7.80 -27.34 -5.14
C GLY A 63 7.70 -26.34 -3.99
N VAL A 64 6.79 -25.36 -4.09
CA VAL A 64 6.59 -24.32 -3.06
C VAL A 64 5.31 -24.56 -2.30
N SER A 65 5.17 -23.97 -1.11
CA SER A 65 3.94 -24.03 -0.32
C SER A 65 2.85 -23.11 -0.88
N LEU A 66 1.61 -23.38 -0.49
CA LEU A 66 0.49 -22.50 -0.78
C LEU A 66 0.70 -21.09 -0.18
N GLN A 67 1.23 -21.02 1.05
CA GLN A 67 1.56 -19.76 1.73
C GLN A 67 2.59 -18.95 0.94
N PHE A 68 3.65 -19.60 0.47
CA PHE A 68 4.66 -18.96 -0.38
C PHE A 68 4.02 -18.34 -1.63
N CYS A 69 3.04 -19.02 -2.24
CA CYS A 69 2.38 -18.50 -3.43
C CYS A 69 1.57 -17.22 -3.14
N ALA A 70 0.90 -17.16 -1.97
CA ALA A 70 0.20 -15.96 -1.52
C ALA A 70 1.17 -14.80 -1.27
N GLU A 71 2.25 -15.04 -0.52
CA GLU A 71 3.30 -14.04 -0.25
C GLU A 71 3.99 -13.55 -1.52
N ALA A 72 4.29 -14.46 -2.46
CA ALA A 72 4.88 -14.11 -3.75
C ALA A 72 3.93 -13.26 -4.60
N CYS A 73 2.63 -13.56 -4.58
CA CYS A 73 1.63 -12.71 -5.23
C CYS A 73 1.52 -11.35 -4.54
N CYS A 74 1.55 -11.33 -3.21
CA CYS A 74 1.55 -10.10 -2.42
C CYS A 74 2.73 -9.18 -2.73
N GLY A 75 3.92 -9.75 -2.93
CA GLY A 75 5.13 -9.03 -3.29
C GLY A 75 5.19 -8.55 -4.74
N ASP A 76 4.26 -8.97 -5.61
CA ASP A 76 4.19 -8.54 -7.00
C ASP A 76 2.96 -7.63 -7.21
N PRO A 77 3.15 -6.33 -7.51
CA PRO A 77 2.04 -5.40 -7.69
C PRO A 77 1.18 -5.71 -8.92
N SER A 78 1.69 -6.50 -9.87
CA SER A 78 0.94 -6.95 -11.03
C SER A 78 0.08 -8.17 -10.71
N CYS A 79 0.32 -8.88 -9.60
CA CYS A 79 -0.37 -10.13 -9.28
C CYS A 79 -1.76 -9.90 -8.67
N LEU A 80 -2.80 -10.29 -9.38
CA LEU A 80 -4.20 -10.16 -8.96
C LEU A 80 -4.82 -11.49 -8.52
N SER A 81 -4.21 -12.62 -8.86
CA SER A 81 -4.62 -13.95 -8.39
C SER A 81 -3.47 -14.93 -8.57
N PHE A 82 -3.61 -16.14 -8.04
CA PHE A 82 -2.71 -17.24 -8.36
C PHE A 82 -3.46 -18.57 -8.47
N GLN A 83 -2.91 -19.50 -9.25
CA GLN A 83 -3.35 -20.89 -9.24
C GLN A 83 -2.33 -21.73 -8.46
N TYR A 84 -2.81 -22.58 -7.57
CA TYR A 84 -1.99 -23.54 -6.84
C TYR A 84 -2.54 -24.95 -7.03
N ASN A 85 -1.71 -25.88 -7.51
CA ASN A 85 -2.14 -27.24 -7.83
C ASN A 85 -1.69 -28.28 -6.79
N THR A 86 -2.25 -29.48 -6.88
CA THR A 86 -1.98 -30.60 -5.96
C THR A 86 -0.54 -31.12 -6.01
N VAL A 87 0.24 -30.75 -7.02
CA VAL A 87 1.68 -31.08 -7.14
C VAL A 87 2.57 -29.91 -6.73
N SER A 88 2.06 -29.00 -5.88
CA SER A 88 2.80 -27.89 -5.30
C SER A 88 3.41 -26.93 -6.34
N THR A 89 2.70 -26.72 -7.44
CA THR A 89 3.05 -25.69 -8.43
C THR A 89 2.14 -24.48 -8.26
N CYS A 90 2.77 -23.32 -8.16
CA CYS A 90 2.18 -22.00 -8.05
C CYS A 90 2.34 -21.26 -9.38
N TYR A 91 1.25 -20.69 -9.89
CA TYR A 91 1.24 -19.82 -11.06
C TYR A 91 0.69 -18.47 -10.61
N LEU A 92 1.55 -17.46 -10.50
CA LEU A 92 1.15 -16.08 -10.22
C LEU A 92 0.50 -15.49 -11.46
N LYS A 93 -0.56 -14.70 -11.30
CA LYS A 93 -1.36 -14.25 -12.43
C LYS A 93 -1.70 -12.78 -12.36
N SER A 94 -1.61 -12.10 -13.49
CA SER A 94 -1.86 -10.66 -13.58
C SER A 94 -3.33 -10.27 -13.75
N LYS A 95 -4.24 -11.25 -13.66
CA LYS A 95 -5.66 -11.09 -13.93
C LYS A 95 -6.48 -11.69 -12.80
N LEU A 96 -7.57 -11.01 -12.44
CA LEU A 96 -8.66 -11.56 -11.67
C LEU A 96 -9.75 -12.05 -12.63
N CYS A 97 -9.80 -13.35 -12.94
CA CYS A 97 -10.82 -13.90 -13.85
C CYS A 97 -12.23 -13.79 -13.23
N SER A 98 -13.23 -13.46 -14.04
CA SER A 98 -14.64 -13.61 -13.65
C SER A 98 -15.03 -15.10 -13.49
N ALA A 99 -16.19 -15.36 -12.89
CA ALA A 99 -16.69 -16.74 -12.72
C ALA A 99 -16.88 -17.48 -14.06
N GLY A 100 -17.28 -16.77 -15.13
CA GLY A 100 -17.48 -17.36 -16.45
C GLY A 100 -16.18 -17.67 -17.19
N GLU A 101 -15.08 -16.99 -16.85
CA GLU A 101 -13.76 -17.21 -17.45
C GLU A 101 -12.99 -18.35 -16.78
N LYS A 102 -13.37 -18.74 -15.56
CA LYS A 102 -12.72 -19.83 -14.83
C LYS A 102 -13.16 -21.21 -15.34
N THR A 103 -12.23 -21.94 -15.92
CA THR A 103 -12.45 -23.31 -16.41
C THR A 103 -12.23 -24.33 -15.29
N HIS A 104 -12.78 -25.54 -15.46
CA HIS A 104 -12.58 -26.62 -14.50
C HIS A 104 -11.17 -27.19 -14.60
N SER A 105 -10.50 -27.33 -13.46
CA SER A 105 -9.19 -27.98 -13.34
C SER A 105 -9.21 -28.91 -12.15
N SER A 106 -9.18 -30.22 -12.38
CA SER A 106 -9.27 -31.23 -11.31
C SER A 106 -8.11 -31.18 -10.32
N MET A 107 -6.97 -30.63 -10.73
CA MET A 107 -5.76 -30.54 -9.93
C MET A 107 -5.43 -29.11 -9.47
N GLY A 108 -6.11 -28.09 -9.99
CA GLY A 108 -5.80 -26.69 -9.74
C GLY A 108 -6.85 -26.01 -8.87
N ASN A 109 -6.41 -25.16 -7.95
CA ASN A 109 -7.28 -24.28 -7.20
C ASN A 109 -6.88 -22.83 -7.47
N MET A 110 -7.85 -21.97 -7.73
CA MET A 110 -7.64 -20.53 -7.90
C MET A 110 -7.71 -19.83 -6.54
N TYR A 111 -6.88 -18.82 -6.36
CA TYR A 111 -6.84 -17.94 -5.21
C TYR A 111 -6.92 -16.52 -5.74
N ASP A 112 -8.13 -15.98 -5.70
CA ASP A 112 -8.47 -14.67 -6.20
C ASP A 112 -8.12 -13.64 -5.13
N ARG A 113 -7.31 -12.61 -5.43
CA ARG A 113 -7.04 -11.57 -4.43
C ARG A 113 -8.37 -10.96 -4.02
N THR A 114 -8.66 -10.97 -2.73
CA THR A 114 -9.81 -10.25 -2.20
C THR A 114 -9.52 -8.79 -2.44
N VAL A 115 -10.28 -8.16 -3.33
CA VAL A 115 -10.52 -6.73 -3.20
C VAL A 115 -11.27 -6.64 -1.88
N SER A 116 -10.60 -6.20 -0.81
CA SER A 116 -11.30 -5.91 0.43
C SER A 116 -12.35 -4.86 0.08
N GLU A 117 -13.60 -5.29 -0.04
CA GLU A 117 -14.72 -4.38 -0.25
C GLU A 117 -14.65 -3.34 0.86
N CYS A 118 -14.46 -2.10 0.47
CA CYS A 118 -14.27 -1.05 1.45
C CYS A 118 -15.55 -0.87 2.26
N THR A 119 -15.49 -1.19 3.55
CA THR A 119 -16.64 -1.10 4.45
C THR A 119 -16.80 0.27 5.09
N TYR A 120 -15.73 1.09 5.07
CA TYR A 120 -15.72 2.43 5.68
C TYR A 120 -15.10 3.45 4.72
N TRP A 121 -15.98 4.00 3.87
CA TRP A 121 -15.64 5.15 3.06
C TRP A 121 -15.79 6.44 3.86
N THR A 122 -14.84 7.36 3.71
CA THR A 122 -15.01 8.74 4.15
C THR A 122 -16.18 9.41 3.41
N PRO A 123 -16.65 10.59 3.89
CA PRO A 123 -17.39 11.51 3.04
C PRO A 123 -16.63 11.84 1.75
N TRP A 124 -17.35 12.39 0.77
CA TRP A 124 -16.75 12.97 -0.42
C TRP A 124 -16.14 14.33 -0.09
N PHE A 125 -14.94 14.57 -0.60
CA PHE A 125 -14.21 15.82 -0.49
C PHE A 125 -14.06 16.41 -1.89
N ASN A 126 -14.50 17.66 -2.02
CA ASN A 126 -14.23 18.53 -3.16
C ASN A 126 -13.64 19.81 -2.58
N ARG A 127 -12.32 19.98 -2.68
CA ARG A 127 -11.59 21.09 -2.10
C ARG A 127 -11.29 22.15 -3.16
N ASP A 128 -10.92 21.72 -4.36
CA ASP A 128 -10.48 22.57 -5.45
C ASP A 128 -11.51 22.51 -6.58
N ASP A 129 -11.94 23.67 -7.08
CA ASP A 129 -12.71 23.71 -8.33
C ASP A 129 -11.72 23.62 -9.50
N PRO A 130 -12.13 23.17 -10.72
CA PRO A 130 -11.26 23.13 -11.90
C PRO A 130 -10.84 24.52 -12.43
N SER A 131 -11.08 25.58 -11.65
CA SER A 131 -10.71 26.95 -11.98
C SER A 131 -9.19 27.11 -12.08
N GLY A 132 -8.72 27.78 -13.13
CA GLY A 132 -7.28 27.96 -13.38
C GLY A 132 -6.66 26.85 -14.23
N SER A 133 -5.73 26.06 -13.66
CA SER A 133 -4.86 25.16 -14.45
C SER A 133 -5.00 23.66 -14.13
N GLN A 134 -5.78 23.32 -13.11
CA GLN A 134 -5.93 21.96 -12.62
C GLN A 134 -7.16 21.85 -11.71
N ASP A 135 -7.56 20.61 -11.47
CA ASP A 135 -8.40 20.21 -10.35
C ASP A 135 -7.57 19.29 -9.44
N ASN A 136 -7.55 19.54 -8.12
CA ASN A 136 -6.57 18.98 -7.19
C ASN A 136 -7.10 18.66 -5.80
N GLU A 137 -7.52 17.41 -5.72
CA GLU A 137 -7.89 16.67 -4.52
C GLU A 137 -6.70 15.86 -3.94
N SER A 138 -5.56 16.53 -3.77
CA SER A 138 -4.38 15.91 -3.16
C SER A 138 -4.60 15.58 -1.68
N LEU A 139 -4.21 14.37 -1.30
CA LEU A 139 -4.42 13.84 0.05
C LEU A 139 -3.77 14.72 1.14
N SER A 140 -2.60 15.30 0.85
CA SER A 140 -1.92 16.20 1.78
C SER A 140 -2.72 17.48 2.09
N ASN A 141 -3.39 18.04 1.08
CA ASN A 141 -4.19 19.24 1.25
C ASN A 141 -5.54 18.91 1.90
N LEU A 142 -6.13 17.79 1.51
CA LEU A 142 -7.35 17.28 2.14
C LEU A 142 -7.16 17.02 3.64
N ARG A 143 -6.10 16.32 4.05
CA ARG A 143 -5.80 16.11 5.48
C ARG A 143 -5.55 17.40 6.25
N ARG A 144 -5.04 18.45 5.59
CA ARG A 144 -4.84 19.77 6.21
C ARG A 144 -6.16 20.50 6.43
N ASN A 145 -7.07 20.43 5.46
CA ASN A 145 -8.35 21.12 5.50
C ASN A 145 -9.40 20.37 6.34
N TYR A 146 -9.30 19.04 6.39
CA TYR A 146 -10.20 18.14 7.10
C TYR A 146 -9.41 17.27 8.10
N PRO A 147 -8.85 17.88 9.17
CA PRO A 147 -7.98 17.16 10.10
C PRO A 147 -8.74 16.05 10.83
N GLY A 148 -8.26 14.81 10.68
CA GLY A 148 -8.81 13.63 11.35
C GLY A 148 -9.93 12.90 10.58
N GLU A 149 -10.42 13.47 9.48
CA GLU A 149 -11.49 12.86 8.66
C GLU A 149 -10.98 11.74 7.74
N ILE A 150 -9.69 11.77 7.39
CA ILE A 150 -9.04 10.77 6.55
C ILE A 150 -7.97 10.07 7.40
N CYS A 151 -8.06 8.74 7.50
CA CYS A 151 -7.09 7.89 8.18
C CYS A 151 -5.67 8.09 7.63
N SER A 152 -4.66 7.70 8.42
CA SER A 152 -3.24 7.83 8.07
C SER A 152 -2.82 6.99 6.87
N ASP A 153 -3.47 5.84 6.64
CA ASP A 153 -3.15 4.92 5.56
C ASP A 153 -4.45 4.41 4.90
N PRO A 154 -4.94 5.11 3.85
CA PRO A 154 -6.14 4.68 3.17
C PRO A 154 -5.85 3.52 2.21
N SER A 155 -6.71 2.51 2.21
CA SER A 155 -6.55 1.29 1.40
C SER A 155 -7.08 1.43 -0.03
N ALA A 156 -7.95 2.41 -0.27
CA ALA A 156 -8.47 2.72 -1.60
C ALA A 156 -8.87 4.19 -1.73
N ILE A 157 -9.00 4.65 -2.97
CA ILE A 157 -9.51 5.98 -3.33
C ILE A 157 -10.56 5.80 -4.42
N GLN A 158 -11.62 6.61 -4.36
CA GLN A 158 -12.56 6.80 -5.46
C GLN A 158 -12.61 8.28 -5.83
N ALA A 159 -12.73 8.54 -7.12
CA ALA A 159 -12.92 9.86 -7.69
C ALA A 159 -14.08 9.82 -8.69
N ARG A 160 -14.95 10.84 -8.63
CA ARG A 160 -16.07 11.01 -9.56
C ARG A 160 -16.31 12.47 -9.84
N VAL A 161 -16.99 12.76 -10.94
CA VAL A 161 -17.34 14.13 -11.30
C VAL A 161 -18.35 14.68 -10.30
N SER A 162 -18.03 15.83 -9.73
CA SER A 162 -18.90 16.58 -8.82
C SER A 162 -20.25 16.87 -9.49
N GLY A 163 -21.35 16.63 -8.77
CA GLY A 163 -22.72 16.84 -9.24
C GLY A 163 -23.28 15.77 -10.19
N THR A 164 -22.55 15.34 -11.22
CA THR A 164 -23.03 14.28 -12.14
C THR A 164 -22.75 12.86 -11.62
N HIS A 165 -21.76 12.71 -10.75
CA HIS A 165 -21.30 11.46 -10.15
C HIS A 165 -20.84 10.39 -11.15
N VAL A 166 -20.50 10.79 -12.39
CA VAL A 166 -19.83 9.89 -13.34
C VAL A 166 -18.45 9.55 -12.78
N ASP A 167 -18.12 8.26 -12.74
CA ASP A 167 -16.83 7.82 -12.21
C ASP A 167 -15.67 8.39 -13.05
N ALA A 168 -14.60 8.80 -12.40
CA ALA A 168 -13.47 9.45 -13.08
C ALA A 168 -12.88 8.56 -14.18
N SER A 169 -12.86 7.24 -13.99
CA SER A 169 -12.42 6.26 -14.99
C SER A 169 -13.26 6.24 -16.27
N GLU A 170 -14.51 6.71 -16.23
CA GLU A 170 -15.42 6.72 -17.38
C GLU A 170 -15.36 8.03 -18.18
N THR A 171 -14.71 9.06 -17.64
CA THR A 171 -14.66 10.40 -18.26
C THR A 171 -13.71 10.49 -19.45
N GLY A 172 -12.76 9.55 -19.57
CA GLY A 172 -11.71 9.59 -20.59
C GLY A 172 -10.63 10.66 -20.35
N GLN A 173 -10.65 11.39 -19.22
CA GLN A 173 -9.62 12.34 -18.83
C GLN A 173 -8.35 11.66 -18.32
N ARG A 174 -7.21 12.32 -18.45
CA ARG A 174 -5.91 11.81 -17.99
C ARG A 174 -5.55 12.42 -16.64
N PHE A 175 -5.30 11.58 -15.65
CA PHE A 175 -4.98 12.03 -14.29
C PHE A 175 -3.47 11.98 -14.04
N GLN A 176 -2.93 13.05 -13.45
CA GLN A 176 -1.54 13.08 -13.00
C GLN A 176 -1.32 12.12 -11.82
N SER A 177 -2.30 12.06 -10.91
CA SER A 177 -2.34 11.08 -9.83
C SER A 177 -3.76 10.61 -9.61
N TYR A 178 -3.90 9.34 -9.22
CA TYR A 178 -5.15 8.71 -8.80
C TYR A 178 -4.77 7.50 -7.94
N ASP A 179 -4.31 7.78 -6.73
CA ASP A 179 -3.82 6.76 -5.80
C ASP A 179 -3.99 7.22 -4.33
N THR A 180 -3.80 6.29 -3.39
CA THR A 180 -4.01 6.53 -1.96
C THR A 180 -2.86 7.29 -1.29
N THR A 181 -1.76 7.57 -2.00
CA THR A 181 -0.59 8.27 -1.44
C THR A 181 -0.62 9.74 -1.81
N ALA A 182 -0.81 10.06 -3.09
CA ALA A 182 -0.86 11.41 -3.62
C ALA A 182 -2.28 12.01 -3.57
N GLY A 183 -3.31 11.17 -3.67
CA GLY A 183 -4.69 11.59 -3.91
C GLY A 183 -5.00 11.69 -5.40
N PHE A 184 -5.86 12.63 -5.78
CA PHE A 184 -6.31 12.80 -7.16
C PHE A 184 -5.92 14.16 -7.72
N VAL A 185 -5.31 14.18 -8.91
CA VAL A 185 -4.92 15.42 -9.59
C VAL A 185 -5.18 15.31 -11.07
N CYS A 186 -6.00 16.22 -11.60
CA CYS A 186 -6.17 16.44 -13.02
C CYS A 186 -5.48 17.75 -13.43
N ARG A 187 -4.67 17.73 -14.50
CA ARG A 187 -4.07 18.96 -15.07
C ARG A 187 -4.71 19.32 -16.40
N ASN A 188 -5.07 20.60 -16.57
CA ASN A 188 -5.67 21.11 -17.81
C ASN A 188 -4.76 20.90 -19.02
N SER A 189 -3.45 21.09 -18.86
CA SER A 189 -2.45 20.88 -19.91
C SER A 189 -2.34 19.42 -20.38
N GLY A 190 -2.88 18.46 -19.60
CA GLY A 190 -2.89 17.04 -19.93
C GLY A 190 -4.17 16.60 -20.67
N GLN A 191 -5.17 17.47 -20.81
CA GLN A 191 -6.47 17.13 -21.39
C GLN A 191 -6.56 17.51 -22.87
N SER A 192 -7.23 16.69 -23.67
CA SER A 192 -7.44 16.92 -25.11
C SER A 192 -8.28 18.16 -25.39
N ASN A 193 -9.25 18.47 -24.52
CA ASN A 193 -10.07 19.67 -24.56
C ASN A 193 -9.46 20.85 -23.77
N GLY A 194 -8.27 20.66 -23.20
CA GLY A 194 -7.56 21.69 -22.42
C GLY A 194 -8.18 22.02 -21.06
N SER A 195 -9.13 21.23 -20.55
CA SER A 195 -9.78 21.49 -19.26
C SER A 195 -10.12 20.20 -18.51
N CYS A 196 -9.81 20.17 -17.22
CA CYS A 196 -10.33 19.17 -16.29
C CYS A 196 -11.83 19.39 -16.04
N LEU A 197 -12.53 18.29 -15.75
CA LEU A 197 -13.81 18.32 -15.06
C LEU A 197 -13.59 18.64 -13.57
N ASP A 198 -14.67 18.96 -12.87
CA ASP A 198 -14.71 19.13 -11.41
C ASP A 198 -14.88 17.76 -10.75
N TYR A 199 -13.93 17.32 -9.94
CA TYR A 199 -13.95 16.02 -9.28
C TYR A 199 -14.05 16.13 -7.76
N GLU A 200 -14.72 15.15 -7.16
CA GLU A 200 -14.69 14.90 -5.73
C GLU A 200 -14.12 13.52 -5.45
N VAL A 201 -13.44 13.36 -4.31
CA VAL A 201 -12.81 12.11 -3.89
C VAL A 201 -13.27 11.62 -2.54
N ARG A 202 -13.20 10.31 -2.33
CA ARG A 202 -13.30 9.70 -1.00
C ARG A 202 -12.27 8.60 -0.82
N PHE A 203 -11.93 8.32 0.42
CA PHE A 203 -10.92 7.34 0.78
C PHE A 203 -11.53 6.19 1.56
N CYS A 204 -11.00 5.00 1.34
CA CYS A 204 -11.30 3.87 2.18
C CYS A 204 -10.37 3.85 3.37
N CYS A 205 -10.93 3.80 4.57
CA CYS A 205 -10.18 3.69 5.80
C CYS A 205 -10.56 2.41 6.51
N GLU A 206 -9.59 1.63 6.94
CA GLU A 206 -9.91 0.54 7.87
C GLU A 206 -10.41 1.14 9.19
N PRO A 207 -11.48 0.59 9.79
CA PRO A 207 -11.88 1.02 11.12
C PRO A 207 -10.73 0.72 12.06
N ALA A 208 -10.33 1.69 12.89
CA ALA A 208 -9.34 1.46 13.92
C ALA A 208 -9.79 0.27 14.76
N LEU A 209 -9.06 -0.85 14.69
CA LEU A 209 -9.35 -2.00 15.55
C LEU A 209 -9.33 -1.48 17.00
N PRO A 210 -10.36 -1.77 17.81
CA PRO A 210 -10.28 -1.43 19.22
C PRO A 210 -9.01 -2.08 19.78
N PRO A 211 -8.25 -1.38 20.65
CA PRO A 211 -7.03 -1.93 21.21
C PRO A 211 -7.37 -3.30 21.79
N LEU A 212 -6.65 -4.34 21.35
CA LEU A 212 -6.80 -5.67 21.91
C LEU A 212 -6.62 -5.52 23.41
N ILE A 213 -7.70 -5.70 24.16
CA ILE A 213 -7.65 -5.66 25.62
C ILE A 213 -6.77 -6.84 25.99
N SER A 214 -5.49 -6.56 26.24
CA SER A 214 -4.55 -7.56 26.73
C SER A 214 -5.17 -8.10 28.02
N SER A 215 -5.68 -9.33 27.94
CA SER A 215 -6.21 -10.05 29.11
C SER A 215 -5.05 -10.47 30.00
N PHE A 216 -4.36 -9.49 30.58
CA PHE A 216 -3.60 -9.63 31.81
C PHE A 216 -4.27 -8.74 32.86
N TYR A 217 -5.53 -9.09 33.17
CA TYR A 217 -6.04 -8.76 34.49
C TYR A 217 -5.27 -9.64 35.48
N ARG A 218 -4.32 -9.03 36.18
CA ARG A 218 -3.77 -9.55 37.42
C ARG A 218 -4.91 -9.95 38.34
N ILE A 219 -4.94 -11.20 38.79
CA ILE A 219 -5.11 -11.58 40.19
C ILE A 219 -4.17 -12.76 40.44
#